data_AF-A0A5K0ZYM9-F1
#
_entry.id   AF-A0A5K0ZYM9-F1
#
_cell.length_a   1.000
_cell.length_b   1.000
_cell.length_c   1.000
_cell.angle_alpha   90.00
_cell.angle_beta   90.00
_cell.angle_gamma   90.00
#
_symmetry.space_group_name_H-M   'P 1'
#
loop_
_entity.id
_entity.type
_entity.pdbx_description
1 polymer ?
#
loop_
_entity_poly.entity_id
_entity_poly.type
_entity_poly.pdbx_seq_one_letter_code
_entity_poly.pdbx_strand_id
1 'polypeptide(L)' 'VPSALVSLSNVTDQLASLSFKSLVTKDPYSVLSNWNSNISFCDWNGVSCSRGSQRVVTLNLSQKALE' A
#
# COMPACT_ATOMS: atom_id res chain seq x y z
N VAL A 1 -8.48 -17.01 -11.73
CA VAL A 1 -8.39 -15.66 -12.33
C VAL A 1 -7.24 -15.63 -13.31
N PRO A 2 -7.35 -14.98 -14.49
CA PRO A 2 -6.22 -14.84 -15.42
C PRO A 2 -5.09 -14.04 -14.78
N SER A 3 -3.85 -14.48 -14.96
CA SER A 3 -2.64 -13.86 -14.40
C SER A 3 -2.50 -12.37 -14.76
N ALA A 4 -3.01 -11.98 -15.93
CA ALA A 4 -3.04 -10.58 -16.38
C ALA A 4 -3.95 -9.68 -15.54
N LEU A 5 -5.08 -10.18 -15.02
CA LEU A 5 -5.96 -9.40 -14.15
C LEU A 5 -5.38 -9.23 -12.74
N VAL A 6 -4.48 -10.12 -12.32
CA VAL A 6 -3.73 -10.02 -11.06
C VAL A 6 -2.64 -8.95 -11.18
N SER A 7 -1.92 -8.89 -12.30
CA SER A 7 -0.89 -7.87 -12.50
C SER A 7 -1.48 -6.46 -12.62
N LEU A 8 -2.62 -6.30 -13.30
CA LEU A 8 -3.31 -5.00 -13.35
C LEU A 8 -3.78 -4.56 -11.97
N SER A 9 -4.36 -5.44 -11.16
CA SER A 9 -4.78 -5.08 -9.80
C SER A 9 -3.62 -4.68 -8.90
N ASN A 10 -2.47 -5.34 -9.02
CA ASN A 10 -1.28 -4.98 -8.25
C ASN A 10 -0.79 -3.57 -8.59
N VAL A 11 -0.81 -3.21 -9.88
CA VAL A 11 -0.46 -1.85 -10.35
C VAL A 11 -1.47 -0.83 -9.81
N THR A 12 -2.77 -1.15 -9.86
CA THR A 12 -3.82 -0.27 -9.33
C THR A 12 -3.71 -0.08 -7.83
N ASP A 13 -3.47 -1.15 -7.06
CA ASP A 13 -3.34 -1.11 -5.60
C ASP A 13 -2.10 -0.30 -5.17
N GLN A 14 -0.98 -0.47 -5.89
CA GLN A 14 0.25 0.30 -5.65
C GLN A 14 0.01 1.79 -5.92
N LEU A 15 -0.59 2.15 -7.05
CA LEU A 15 -0.87 3.54 -7.42
C LEU A 15 -1.84 4.20 -6.44
N ALA A 16 -2.94 3.53 -6.09
CA ALA A 16 -3.93 4.04 -5.14
C ALA A 16 -3.31 4.34 -3.77
N SER A 17 -2.42 3.45 -3.31
CA SER A 17 -1.73 3.62 -2.03
C SER A 17 -0.69 4.76 -2.09
N LEU A 18 0.03 4.95 -3.20
CA LEU A 18 0.89 6.13 -3.38
C LEU A 18 0.10 7.43 -3.47
N SER A 19 -1.07 7.42 -4.12
CA SER A 19 -1.98 8.57 -4.12
C SER A 19 -2.44 8.90 -2.71
N PHE A 20 -2.82 7.90 -1.90
CA PHE A 20 -3.13 8.10 -0.49
C PHE A 20 -1.96 8.75 0.26
N LYS A 21 -0.74 8.23 0.11
CA LYS A 21 0.47 8.84 0.72
C LYS A 21 0.63 10.32 0.34
N SER A 22 0.40 10.69 -0.92
CA SER A 22 0.55 12.08 -1.36
C SER A 22 -0.46 13.05 -0.74
N LEU A 23 -1.58 12.54 -0.23
CA LEU A 23 -2.61 13.33 0.43
C LEU A 23 -2.34 13.50 1.93
N VAL A 24 -1.45 12.69 2.51
CA VAL A 24 -1.06 12.80 3.92
C VAL A 24 -0.03 13.91 4.07
N THR A 25 -0.41 14.94 4.82
CA THR A 25 0.40 16.13 5.07
C THR A 25 1.24 16.03 6.33
N LYS A 26 0.80 15.22 7.31
CA LYS A 26 1.56 14.92 8.53
C LYS A 26 1.70 13.41 8.73
N ASP A 27 2.94 12.96 8.88
CA ASP A 27 3.29 11.59 9.23
C ASP A 27 4.33 11.61 10.37
N PRO A 28 3.91 11.89 11.62
CA PRO A 28 4.81 12.17 12.74
C PRO A 28 5.72 11.00 13.10
N TYR A 29 5.32 9.77 12.75
CA TYR A 29 6.09 8.55 12.98
C TYR A 29 6.74 8.00 11.72
N SER A 30 6.70 8.72 10.60
CA SER A 30 7.26 8.30 9.32
C SER A 30 6.78 6.91 8.88
N VAL A 31 5.53 6.57 9.17
CA VAL A 31 4.93 5.26 8.88
C VAL A 31 4.90 5.02 7.38
N LEU A 32 4.55 6.03 6.60
CA LEU A 32 4.44 5.96 5.15
C LEU A 32 5.80 6.16 4.46
N SER A 33 6.91 6.25 5.20
CA SER A 33 8.25 6.46 4.62
C SER A 33 8.65 5.34 3.64
N ASN A 34 8.33 4.09 3.95
CA ASN A 34 8.65 2.93 3.11
C ASN A 34 7.64 2.68 1.98
N TRP A 35 6.58 3.49 1.86
CA TRP A 35 5.67 3.44 0.73
C TRP A 35 6.35 4.05 -0.50
N ASN A 36 7.06 3.21 -1.24
CA ASN A 36 7.91 3.59 -2.35
C ASN A 36 7.70 2.60 -3.51
N SER A 37 7.67 3.09 -4.76
CA SER A 37 7.50 2.26 -5.96
C SER A 37 8.58 1.19 -6.13
N ASN A 38 9.77 1.41 -5.56
CA ASN A 38 10.87 0.44 -5.55
C ASN A 38 10.69 -0.71 -4.54
N ILE A 39 9.73 -0.59 -3.62
CA ILE A 39 9.43 -1.59 -2.60
C ILE A 39 8.08 -2.23 -2.97
N SER A 40 8.00 -3.56 -2.88
CA SER A 40 6.72 -4.26 -3.03
C SER A 40 5.71 -3.68 -2.03
N PHE A 41 4.52 -3.30 -2.51
CA PHE A 41 3.52 -2.69 -1.63
C PHE A 41 3.03 -3.63 -0.52
N CYS A 42 3.22 -4.94 -0.68
CA CYS A 42 2.96 -5.91 0.39
C CYS A 42 3.95 -5.82 1.55
N ASP A 43 5.11 -5.18 1.36
CA ASP A 43 6.12 -4.95 2.39
C ASP A 43 6.00 -3.54 3.00
N TRP A 44 5.01 -2.75 2.58
CA TRP A 44 4.77 -1.42 3.13
C TRP A 44 4.19 -1.50 4.54
N ASN A 45 4.57 -0.54 5.37
CA ASN A 45 4.06 -0.48 6.74
C ASN A 45 2.54 -0.38 6.76
N GLY A 46 1.90 -1.25 7.53
CA GLY A 46 0.44 -1.29 7.68
C GLY A 46 -0.29 -1.97 6.51
N VAL A 47 0.39 -2.39 5.44
CA VAL A 47 -0.23 -3.12 4.33
C VAL A 47 -0.17 -4.62 4.60
N SER A 48 -1.24 -5.33 4.30
CA SER A 48 -1.25 -6.79 4.26
C SER A 48 -1.83 -7.28 2.95
N CYS A 49 -1.18 -8.26 2.34
CA CYS A 49 -1.58 -8.82 1.07
C CYS A 49 -2.15 -10.25 1.19
N SER A 50 -3.04 -10.60 0.27
CA SER A 50 -3.53 -11.96 0.11
C SER A 50 -2.41 -12.92 -0.34
N ARG A 51 -2.35 -14.11 0.26
CA ARG A 51 -1.44 -15.17 -0.18
C ARG A 51 -1.83 -15.64 -1.58
N GLY A 52 -0.92 -15.55 -2.54
CA GLY A 52 -1.08 -16.08 -3.90
C GLY A 52 -1.66 -15.12 -4.95
N SER A 53 -2.19 -13.96 -4.56
CA SER A 53 -2.70 -12.95 -5.51
C SER A 53 -2.05 -11.58 -5.37
N GLN A 54 -1.15 -11.37 -4.38
CA GLN A 54 -0.49 -10.09 -4.11
C GLN A 54 -1.43 -8.88 -3.96
N ARG A 55 -2.74 -9.05 -3.79
CA ARG A 55 -3.67 -7.93 -3.60
C ARG A 55 -3.65 -7.42 -2.18
N VAL A 56 -3.80 -6.12 -2.00
CA VAL A 56 -4.00 -5.52 -0.68
C VAL A 56 -5.34 -6.00 -0.14
N VAL A 57 -5.32 -6.63 1.04
CA VAL A 57 -6.53 -7.07 1.77
C VAL A 57 -6.75 -6.26 3.03
N THR A 58 -5.71 -5.61 3.55
CA THR A 58 -5.83 -4.81 4.76
C THR A 58 -4.86 -3.65 4.71
N LEU A 59 -5.34 -2.48 5.13
CA LEU A 59 -4.55 -1.31 5.40
C LEU A 59 -4.79 -0.90 6.87
N ASN A 60 -3.80 -1.13 7.72
CA ASN A 60 -3.83 -0.81 9.14
C ASN A 60 -2.93 0.39 9.43
N LEU A 61 -3.56 1.57 9.48
CA LEU A 61 -2.94 2.84 9.85
C LEU A 61 -3.49 3.38 11.17
N SER A 62 -4.13 2.51 11.96
CA SER A 62 -4.72 2.89 13.25
C SER A 62 -3.64 3.42 14.20
N GLN A 63 -3.96 4.50 14.92
CA GLN A 63 -3.08 5.11 15.92
C GLN A 63 -1.75 5.63 15.34
N LYS A 64 -1.67 5.88 14.03
CA LYS A 64 -0.47 6.43 13.36
C LYS A 64 -0.47 7.95 13.24
N ALA A 65 -1.53 8.61 13.73
CA ALA A 65 -1.65 10.08 13.77
C ALA A 65 -1.36 10.76 12.41
N LEU A 66 -1.87 10.16 11.33
CA LEU A 66 -1.77 10.71 9.99
C LEU A 66 -2.83 11.81 9.80
N GLU A 67 -2.44 12.95 9.22
CA GLU A 67 -3.33 14.11 8.92
C GLU A 67 -3.23 14.52 7.45
#